data_AF-Q0A547-F1
#
_entry.id   AF-Q0A547-F1
#
_cell.length_a   1.000
_cell.length_b   1.000
_cell.length_c   1.000
_cell.angle_alpha   90.00
_cell.angle_beta   90.00
_cell.angle_gamma   90.00
#
_symmetry.space_group_name_H-M   'P 1'
#
loop_
_entity.id
_entity.type
_entity.pdbx_description
1 polymer ?
#
loop_
_entity_poly.entity_id
_entity_poly.type
_entity_poly.pdbx_seq_one_letter_code
_entity_poly.pdbx_strand_id
1 'polypeptide(L)'
;MKTKKLLSRLRDFLNAERSEQEKEMDSIRLVLRELREKQRKFQAKLDENPNRDDREEIEGKLRAIRAQRQKGVERLRVLSGRQDGFQD
;
A
#
# COMPACT_ATOMS: atom_id res chain seq x y z
N MET A 1 -24.47 -36.73 -2.53
CA MET A 1 -24.53 -35.26 -2.78
C MET A 1 -24.30 -34.37 -1.56
N LYS A 2 -24.52 -34.83 -0.31
CA LYS A 2 -24.32 -34.01 0.90
C LYS A 2 -22.84 -33.66 1.17
N THR A 3 -21.93 -34.62 1.01
CA THR A 3 -20.48 -34.42 1.23
C THR A 3 -19.87 -33.39 0.27
N LYS A 4 -20.23 -33.41 -1.03
CA LYS A 4 -19.78 -32.41 -2.01
C LYS A 4 -20.21 -30.99 -1.63
N LYS A 5 -21.44 -30.81 -1.12
CA LYS A 5 -21.93 -29.50 -0.63
C LYS A 5 -21.17 -29.01 0.60
N LEU A 6 -20.86 -29.89 1.55
CA LEU A 6 -20.06 -29.56 2.73
C LEU A 6 -18.63 -29.13 2.34
N LEU A 7 -17.99 -29.88 1.44
CA LEU A 7 -16.65 -29.53 0.94
C LEU A 7 -16.64 -28.22 0.15
N SER A 8 -17.70 -27.90 -0.58
CA SER A 8 -17.84 -26.59 -1.24
C SER A 8 -17.92 -25.48 -0.20
N ARG A 9 -18.81 -25.60 0.80
CA ARG A 9 -18.95 -24.58 1.86
C ARG A 9 -17.67 -24.37 2.65
N LEU A 10 -16.95 -25.45 2.96
CA LEU A 10 -15.66 -25.35 3.64
C LEU A 10 -14.63 -24.61 2.77
N ARG A 11 -14.59 -24.92 1.48
CA ARG A 11 -13.72 -24.22 0.53
C ARG A 11 -14.08 -22.75 0.40
N ASP A 12 -15.36 -22.43 0.31
CA ASP A 12 -15.85 -21.05 0.24
C ASP A 12 -15.50 -20.28 1.52
N PHE A 13 -15.64 -20.92 2.69
CA PHE A 13 -15.24 -20.34 3.98
C PHE A 13 -13.72 -20.09 4.05
N LEU A 14 -12.90 -21.06 3.65
CA LEU A 14 -11.44 -20.92 3.64
C LEU A 14 -10.93 -19.92 2.58
N ASN A 15 -11.66 -19.77 1.47
CA ASN A 15 -11.33 -18.79 0.43
C ASN A 15 -11.83 -17.38 0.75
N ALA A 16 -12.86 -17.22 1.59
CA ALA A 16 -13.41 -15.91 1.95
C ALA A 16 -12.32 -15.03 2.59
N GLU A 17 -11.57 -15.57 3.55
CA GLU A 17 -10.46 -14.88 4.21
C GLU A 17 -9.38 -14.46 3.20
N ARG A 18 -9.02 -15.36 2.27
CA ARG A 18 -8.06 -15.04 1.20
C ARG A 18 -8.56 -13.93 0.29
N SER A 19 -9.85 -13.94 -0.06
CA SER A 19 -10.44 -12.90 -0.92
C SER A 19 -10.49 -11.53 -0.24
N GLU A 20 -10.64 -11.50 1.08
CA GLU A 20 -10.57 -10.27 1.88
C GLU A 20 -9.14 -9.74 1.97
N GLN A 21 -8.17 -10.62 2.18
CA GLN A 21 -6.74 -10.27 2.16
C GLN A 21 -6.31 -9.71 0.79
N GLU A 22 -6.74 -10.32 -0.32
CA GLU A 22 -6.45 -9.83 -1.66
C GLU A 22 -7.01 -8.41 -1.88
N LYS A 23 -8.27 -8.16 -1.47
CA LYS A 23 -8.88 -6.83 -1.53
C LYS A 23 -8.12 -5.81 -0.68
N GLU A 24 -7.71 -6.19 0.53
CA GLU A 24 -6.92 -5.33 1.41
C GLU A 24 -5.58 -4.98 0.73
N MET A 25 -4.86 -5.98 0.21
CA MET A 25 -3.61 -5.76 -0.51
C MET A 25 -3.76 -4.83 -1.71
N ASP A 26 -4.82 -5.00 -2.51
CA ASP A 26 -5.06 -4.16 -3.68
C ASP A 26 -5.38 -2.71 -3.30
N SER A 27 -6.16 -2.51 -2.23
CA SER A 27 -6.41 -1.16 -1.69
C SER A 27 -5.13 -0.48 -1.22
N ILE A 28 -4.24 -1.21 -0.53
CA ILE A 28 -2.97 -0.67 -0.06
C ILE A 28 -2.07 -0.32 -1.24
N ARG A 29 -1.99 -1.18 -2.26
CA ARG A 29 -1.21 -0.92 -3.50
C ARG A 29 -1.69 0.35 -4.20
N LEU A 30 -3.00 0.56 -4.27
CA LEU A 30 -3.59 1.76 -4.88
C LEU A 30 -3.16 3.03 -4.13
N VAL A 31 -3.30 3.03 -2.80
CA VAL A 31 -2.88 4.16 -1.95
C VAL A 31 -1.36 4.39 -2.04
N LEU A 32 -0.54 3.33 -2.04
CA LEU A 32 0.91 3.46 -2.19
C LEU A 32 1.32 4.08 -3.53
N ARG A 33 0.61 3.77 -4.61
CA ARG A 33 0.82 4.39 -5.93
C ARG A 33 0.52 5.89 -5.89
N GLU A 34 -0.61 6.28 -5.30
CA GLU A 34 -0.96 7.70 -5.16
C GLU A 34 0.04 8.47 -4.28
N LEU A 35 0.51 7.85 -3.18
CA LEU A 35 1.54 8.43 -2.33
C LEU A 35 2.87 8.60 -3.08
N ARG A 36 3.24 7.64 -3.93
CA ARG A 36 4.44 7.74 -4.79
C ARG A 36 4.32 8.92 -5.77
N GLU A 37 3.16 9.10 -6.40
CA GLU A 37 2.91 10.24 -7.29
C GLU A 37 2.97 11.58 -6.54
N LYS A 38 2.34 11.67 -5.36
CA LYS A 38 2.41 12.88 -4.52
C LYS A 38 3.84 13.18 -4.08
N GLN A 39 4.62 12.17 -3.71
CA GLN A 39 6.02 12.32 -3.37
C GLN A 39 6.81 12.91 -4.55
N ARG A 40 6.65 12.36 -5.76
CA ARG A 40 7.31 12.87 -6.97
C ARG A 40 6.93 14.33 -7.25
N LYS A 41 5.64 14.68 -7.12
CA LYS A 41 5.17 16.06 -7.30
C LYS A 41 5.80 17.01 -6.28
N PHE A 42 5.83 16.65 -5.00
CA PHE A 42 6.44 17.51 -3.98
C PHE A 42 7.95 17.63 -4.14
N GLN A 43 8.64 16.55 -4.52
CA GLN A 43 10.06 16.59 -4.81
C GLN A 43 10.37 17.51 -6.00
N ALA A 44 9.66 17.33 -7.12
CA ALA A 44 9.82 18.19 -8.30
C ALA A 44 9.60 19.67 -7.95
N LYS A 45 8.57 19.99 -7.15
CA LYS A 45 8.34 21.37 -6.73
C LYS A 45 9.41 21.94 -5.79
N LEU A 46 10.16 21.12 -5.07
CA LEU A 46 11.33 21.58 -4.30
C LEU A 46 12.53 21.77 -5.21
N ASP A 47 12.72 20.88 -6.19
CA ASP A 47 13.83 20.92 -7.13
C ASP A 47 13.72 22.13 -8.09
N GLU A 48 12.49 22.45 -8.54
CA GLU A 48 12.21 23.61 -9.41
C GLU A 48 12.40 24.96 -8.71
N ASN A 49 12.08 25.05 -7.41
CA ASN A 49 12.24 26.28 -6.63
C ASN A 49 12.72 25.97 -5.20
N PRO A 50 14.05 25.86 -5.00
CA PRO A 50 14.63 25.49 -3.71
C PRO A 50 14.45 26.51 -2.59
N ASN A 51 14.17 27.78 -2.89
CA ASN A 51 14.10 28.88 -1.92
C ASN A 51 12.68 29.41 -1.70
N ARG A 52 11.67 28.60 -2.07
CA ARG A 52 10.26 28.90 -1.86
C ARG A 52 9.89 29.07 -0.39
N ASP A 53 8.94 29.96 -0.12
CA ASP A 53 8.50 30.28 1.24
C ASP A 53 7.81 29.10 1.95
N ASP A 54 7.13 28.22 1.20
CA ASP A 54 6.45 27.03 1.73
C ASP A 54 7.34 25.76 1.72
N ARG A 55 8.67 25.93 1.66
CA ARG A 55 9.62 24.82 1.61
C ARG A 55 9.46 23.87 2.80
N GLU A 56 9.46 24.40 4.02
CA GLU A 56 9.38 23.60 5.25
C GLU A 56 8.08 22.78 5.31
N GLU A 57 6.97 23.38 4.85
CA GLU A 57 5.68 22.70 4.78
C GLU A 57 5.74 21.50 3.83
N ILE A 58 6.35 21.67 2.65
CA ILE A 58 6.46 20.60 1.66
C ILE A 58 7.43 19.51 2.09
N GLU A 59 8.54 19.87 2.71
CA GLU A 59 9.44 18.89 3.33
C GLU A 59 8.74 18.11 4.43
N GLY A 60 7.89 18.77 5.24
CA GLY A 60 7.03 18.13 6.23
C GLY A 60 6.07 17.11 5.61
N LYS A 61 5.38 17.51 4.53
CA LYS A 61 4.50 16.61 3.75
C LYS A 61 5.28 15.44 3.16
N LEU A 62 6.49 15.66 2.63
CA LEU A 62 7.36 14.60 2.11
C LEU A 62 7.76 13.60 3.19
N ARG A 63 8.15 14.07 4.38
CA ARG A 63 8.46 13.19 5.52
C ARG A 63 7.27 12.32 5.91
N ALA A 64 6.09 12.93 6.01
CA ALA A 64 4.85 12.21 6.32
C ALA A 64 4.54 11.15 5.25
N ILE A 65 4.63 11.52 3.96
CA ILE A 65 4.38 10.58 2.85
C ILE A 65 5.37 9.41 2.87
N ARG A 66 6.66 9.67 3.08
CA ARG A 66 7.69 8.61 3.17
C ARG A 66 7.39 7.65 4.32
N ALA A 67 7.05 8.18 5.50
CA ALA A 67 6.70 7.37 6.66
C ALA A 67 5.45 6.51 6.41
N GLN A 68 4.41 7.07 5.78
CA GLN A 68 3.19 6.31 5.47
C GLN A 68 3.41 5.26 4.38
N ARG A 69 4.22 5.57 3.35
CA ARG A 69 4.61 4.58 2.34
C ARG A 69 5.35 3.40 2.97
N GLN A 70 6.28 3.65 3.87
CA GLN A 70 7.01 2.61 4.59
C GLN A 70 6.05 1.69 5.36
N LYS A 71 5.12 2.26 6.12
CA LYS A 71 4.08 1.50 6.84
C LYS A 71 3.20 0.66 5.91
N GLY A 72 2.79 1.21 4.77
CA GLY A 72 1.99 0.47 3.79
C GLY A 72 2.75 -0.70 3.15
N VAL A 73 4.05 -0.52 2.85
CA VAL A 73 4.91 -1.60 2.36
C VAL A 73 5.08 -2.70 3.41
N GLU A 74 5.28 -2.34 4.67
CA GLU A 74 5.33 -3.30 5.79
C GLU A 74 4.03 -4.08 5.92
N ARG A 75 2.87 -3.43 5.80
CA ARG A 75 1.57 -4.10 5.81
C ARG A 75 1.42 -5.10 4.66
N LEU A 76 1.86 -4.74 3.45
CA LEU A 76 1.86 -5.67 2.30
C LEU A 76 2.77 -6.88 2.53
N ARG A 77 3.92 -6.72 3.20
CA ARG A 77 4.80 -7.85 3.55
C ARG A 77 4.10 -8.82 4.50
N VAL A 78 3.41 -8.29 5.52
CA VAL A 78 2.64 -9.10 6.47
C VAL A 78 1.50 -9.84 5.76
N LEU A 79 0.73 -9.16 4.91
CA LEU A 79 -0.42 -9.75 4.20
C LEU A 79 -0.02 -10.77 3.13
N SER A 80 1.11 -10.56 2.45
CA SER A 80 1.54 -11.44 1.35
C SER A 80 2.19 -12.75 1.82
N GLY A 81 2.50 -12.88 3.12
CA GLY A 81 3.27 -14.00 3.66
C GLY A 81 4.67 -14.15 3.05
N ARG A 82 5.09 -13.21 2.18
CA ARG A 82 6.38 -13.18 1.48
C ARG A 82 7.26 -12.09 2.07
N GLN A 83 8.43 -12.48 2.55
CA GLN A 83 9.57 -11.58 2.75
C GLN A 83 10.20 -11.17 1.40
N ASP A 84 9.42 -10.86 0.36
CA ASP A 84 10.00 -10.44 -0.91
C ASP A 84 9.81 -8.94 -1.09
N GLY A 85 10.96 -8.26 -1.17
CA GLY A 85 11.08 -6.82 -1.26
C GLY A 85 10.32 -6.27 -2.47
N PHE A 86 9.37 -5.38 -2.18
CA PHE A 86 8.86 -4.43 -3.15
C PHE A 86 10.04 -3.52 -3.53
N GLN A 87 10.73 -3.85 -4.62
CA GLN A 87 11.77 -2.98 -5.19
C GLN A 87 11.09 -1.74 -5.79
N ASP A 88 11.64 -0.57 -5.43
CA ASP A 88 11.06 0.75 -5.68
C ASP A 88 11.09 1.14 -7.17
#